data_AF-A0A533VIJ9-F1
#
_entry.id   AF-A0A533VIJ9-F1
#
_cell.length_a   1.000
_cell.length_b   1.000
_cell.length_c   1.000
_cell.angle_alpha   90.00
_cell.angle_beta   90.00
_cell.angle_gamma   90.00
#
_symmetry.space_group_name_H-M   'P 1'
#
loop_
_entity.id
_entity.type
_entity.pdbx_description
1 polymer ?
#
loop_
_entity_poly.entity_id
_entity_poly.type
_entity_poly.pdbx_seq_one_letter_code
_entity_poly.pdbx_strand_id
1 'polypeptide(L)'
;MKENKKKQQSDSFLSQELVDETQIQMPIGYEVVNKYPLLPPFSYVNILYNSEKASYLYFVDEARLNSQEKQIFQSLYNLLQESLESINEKNVDLNFEEHLNTILK
;
A
#
# COMPACT_ATOMS: atom_id res chain seq x y z
N MET A 1 -37.18 4.43 -8.60
CA MET A 1 -36.07 4.82 -7.72
C MET A 1 -35.59 3.63 -6.89
N LYS A 2 -34.76 2.72 -7.42
CA LYS A 2 -34.12 1.64 -6.63
C LYS A 2 -32.81 1.18 -7.28
N GLU A 3 -31.79 2.03 -7.26
CA GLU A 3 -30.40 1.62 -7.53
C GLU A 3 -29.51 2.41 -6.59
N ASN A 4 -29.11 1.83 -5.44
CA ASN A 4 -28.04 2.40 -4.60
C ASN A 4 -27.50 1.43 -3.52
N LYS A 5 -27.75 0.11 -3.60
CA LYS A 5 -27.29 -0.85 -2.57
C LYS A 5 -26.09 -1.72 -2.95
N LYS A 6 -25.59 -1.68 -4.19
CA LYS A 6 -24.50 -2.57 -4.64
C LYS A 6 -23.07 -2.01 -4.48
N LYS A 7 -22.89 -0.69 -4.35
CA LYS A 7 -21.55 -0.07 -4.24
C LYS A 7 -20.92 -0.14 -2.84
N GLN A 8 -21.71 -0.26 -1.77
CA GLN A 8 -21.18 -0.20 -0.40
C GLN A 8 -20.46 -1.48 0.05
N GLN A 9 -20.74 -2.62 -0.58
CA GLN A 9 -20.23 -3.92 -0.12
C GLN A 9 -18.83 -4.25 -0.64
N SER A 10 -18.48 -3.77 -1.84
CA SER A 10 -17.15 -4.00 -2.44
C SER A 10 -16.04 -3.25 -1.71
N ASP A 11 -16.31 -2.00 -1.31
CA ASP A 11 -15.30 -1.15 -0.68
C ASP A 11 -14.94 -1.68 0.71
N SER A 12 -15.92 -2.17 1.47
CA SER A 12 -15.69 -2.80 2.78
C SER A 12 -14.83 -4.05 2.70
N PHE A 13 -15.04 -4.87 1.66
CA PHE A 13 -14.32 -6.12 1.47
C PHE A 13 -12.85 -5.89 1.11
N LEU A 14 -12.60 -4.98 0.16
CA LEU A 14 -11.23 -4.58 -0.22
C LEU A 14 -10.47 -3.94 0.94
N SER A 15 -11.17 -3.20 1.80
CA SER A 15 -10.58 -2.58 3.00
C SER A 15 -10.09 -3.59 4.03
N GLN A 16 -10.72 -4.76 4.12
CA GLN A 16 -10.42 -5.77 5.14
C GLN A 16 -9.31 -6.73 4.70
N GLU A 17 -9.19 -7.00 3.39
CA GLU A 17 -8.21 -7.96 2.87
C GLU A 17 -6.84 -7.32 2.56
N LEU A 18 -6.81 -6.00 2.31
CA LEU A 18 -5.55 -5.26 2.08
C LEU A 18 -4.87 -4.80 3.37
N VAL A 19 -5.58 -4.77 4.49
CA VAL A 19 -5.04 -4.34 5.78
C VAL A 19 -4.63 -5.58 6.57
N ASP A 20 -3.43 -6.06 6.29
CA ASP A 20 -2.79 -7.04 7.14
C ASP A 20 -2.46 -6.37 8.49
N GLU A 21 -3.30 -6.60 9.51
CA GLU A 21 -3.15 -6.06 10.86
C GLU A 21 -1.77 -6.40 11.47
N THR A 22 -1.07 -7.42 10.96
CA THR A 22 0.28 -7.80 11.41
C THR A 22 1.37 -6.82 10.98
N GLN A 23 1.08 -5.91 10.03
CA GLN A 23 2.05 -4.93 9.55
C GLN A 23 2.18 -3.69 10.46
N ILE A 24 1.14 -3.39 11.25
CA ILE A 24 1.14 -2.26 12.20
C ILE A 24 1.91 -2.69 13.46
N GLN A 25 3.23 -2.73 13.34
CA GLN A 25 4.11 -3.00 14.47
C GLN A 25 4.37 -1.70 15.23
N MET A 26 3.46 -1.37 16.15
CA MET A 26 3.71 -0.32 17.11
C MET A 26 4.94 -0.66 17.98
N PRO A 27 5.84 0.31 18.23
CA PRO A 27 6.97 0.09 19.12
C PRO A 27 6.50 -0.32 20.53
N ILE A 28 7.13 -1.36 21.08
CA ILE A 28 6.80 -1.88 22.41
C ILE A 28 7.10 -0.80 23.47
N GLY A 29 6.20 -0.64 24.44
CA GLY A 29 6.35 0.31 25.55
C GLY A 29 5.95 1.75 25.19
N TYR A 30 5.20 1.94 24.11
CA TYR A 30 4.63 3.22 23.73
C TYR A 30 3.10 3.19 23.72
N GLU A 31 2.48 4.26 24.18
CA GLU A 31 1.03 4.48 24.16
C GLU A 31 0.65 5.52 23.10
N VAL A 32 -0.48 5.33 22.42
CA VAL A 32 -0.97 6.30 21.44
C VAL A 32 -1.64 7.47 22.17
N VAL A 33 -1.10 8.67 21.98
CA VAL A 33 -1.65 9.91 22.54
C VAL A 33 -2.57 10.60 21.54
N ASN A 34 -2.23 10.56 20.26
CA ASN A 34 -3.05 11.17 19.21
C ASN A 34 -2.87 10.40 17.90
N LYS A 35 -3.91 10.39 17.06
CA LYS A 35 -3.87 9.82 15.72
C LYS A 35 -4.59 10.75 14.75
N TYR A 36 -3.96 11.07 13.63
CA TYR A 36 -4.57 11.88 12.59
C TYR A 36 -4.14 11.44 11.19
N PRO A 37 -4.99 11.66 10.17
CA PRO A 37 -4.68 11.28 8.79
C PRO A 37 -3.63 12.19 8.16
N LEU A 38 -2.77 11.62 7.32
CA LEU A 38 -1.97 12.38 6.35
C LEU A 38 -2.58 12.26 4.95
N LEU A 39 -2.67 11.03 4.46
CA LEU A 39 -3.23 10.71 3.16
C LEU A 39 -4.11 9.45 3.26
N PRO A 40 -5.39 9.60 3.66
CA PRO A 40 -6.30 8.46 3.75
C PRO A 40 -6.57 7.81 2.39
N PRO A 41 -6.76 6.48 2.32
CA PRO A 41 -6.62 5.51 3.42
C PRO A 41 -5.17 5.01 3.64
N PHE A 42 -4.17 5.58 2.96
CA PHE A 42 -2.83 5.01 2.82
C PHE A 42 -1.83 5.39 3.93
N SER A 43 -2.00 6.56 4.57
CA SER A 43 -1.04 7.05 5.56
C SER A 43 -1.70 7.81 6.71
N TYR A 44 -1.28 7.47 7.93
CA TYR A 44 -1.70 8.08 9.18
C TYR A 44 -0.48 8.37 10.06
N VAL A 45 -0.61 9.35 10.95
CA VAL A 45 0.36 9.61 11.99
C VAL A 45 -0.21 9.16 13.32
N ASN A 46 0.60 8.41 14.06
CA ASN A 46 0.38 8.09 15.46
C ASN A 46 1.43 8.85 16.29
N ILE A 47 0.96 9.76 17.14
CA ILE A 47 1.79 10.41 18.16
C ILE A 47 1.84 9.49 19.36
N LEU A 48 3.03 8.97 19.62
CA LEU A 48 3.27 7.96 20.65
C LEU A 48 4.00 8.57 21.84
N TYR A 49 3.71 8.09 23.05
CA TYR A 49 4.39 8.51 24.27
C TYR A 49 4.95 7.31 25.02
N ASN A 50 6.20 7.43 25.46
CA ASN A 50 6.85 6.46 26.33
C ASN A 50 6.96 7.05 27.74
N SER A 51 6.30 6.41 28.70
CA SER A 51 6.23 6.86 30.09
C SER A 51 7.56 6.67 30.85
N GLU A 52 8.32 5.62 30.54
CA GLU A 52 9.63 5.36 31.17
C GLU A 52 10.68 6.40 30.78
N LYS A 53 10.67 6.85 29.53
CA LYS A 53 11.65 7.80 28.97
C LYS A 53 11.14 9.25 28.94
N ALA A 54 9.88 9.48 29.32
CA ALA A 54 9.20 10.77 29.23
C ALA A 54 9.36 11.44 27.86
N SER A 55 9.20 10.68 26.77
CA SER A 55 9.49 11.13 25.41
C SER A 55 8.35 10.84 24.45
N TYR A 56 8.16 11.72 23.47
CA TYR A 56 7.24 11.51 22.36
C TYR A 56 7.95 10.94 21.13
N LEU A 57 7.23 10.14 20.35
CA LEU A 57 7.66 9.60 19.06
C LEU A 57 6.60 9.90 18.00
N TYR A 58 7.04 10.53 16.90
CA TYR A 58 6.23 10.74 15.71
C TYR A 58 6.33 9.50 14.82
N PHE A 59 5.29 8.67 14.79
CA PHE A 59 5.29 7.42 14.04
C PHE A 59 4.34 7.52 12.85
N VAL A 60 4.91 7.41 11.64
CA VAL A 60 4.12 7.37 10.40
C VAL A 60 3.79 5.92 10.08
N ASP A 61 2.50 5.66 9.96
CA ASP A 61 1.91 4.38 9.60
C ASP A 61 1.47 4.45 8.14
N GLU A 62 2.13 3.68 7.28
CA GLU A 62 1.90 3.64 5.83
C GLU A 62 1.60 2.21 5.40
N ALA A 63 0.89 2.04 4.29
CA ALA A 63 0.68 0.74 3.68
C ALA A 63 2.03 0.07 3.36
N ARG A 64 2.31 -1.09 3.99
CA ARG A 64 3.55 -1.83 3.75
C ARG A 64 3.26 -2.99 2.80
N LEU A 65 4.26 -3.28 1.98
CA LEU A 65 4.24 -4.47 1.14
C LEU A 65 4.85 -5.64 1.92
N ASN A 66 4.19 -6.79 1.90
CA ASN A 66 4.77 -8.04 2.35
C ASN A 66 5.87 -8.52 1.38
N SER A 67 6.60 -9.59 1.73
CA SER A 67 7.74 -10.05 0.93
C SER A 67 7.36 -10.44 -0.50
N GLN A 68 6.19 -11.02 -0.72
CA GLN A 68 5.71 -11.40 -2.05
C GLN A 68 5.27 -10.16 -2.84
N GLU A 69 4.51 -9.27 -2.20
CA GLU A 69 4.08 -8.00 -2.81
C GLU A 69 5.26 -7.13 -3.21
N LYS A 70 6.35 -7.11 -2.42
CA LYS A 70 7.59 -6.40 -2.78
C LYS A 70 8.21 -6.96 -4.07
N GLN A 71 8.21 -8.28 -4.24
CA GLN A 71 8.73 -8.90 -5.47
C GLN A 71 7.87 -8.53 -6.67
N ILE A 72 6.55 -8.65 -6.55
CA ILE A 72 5.60 -8.28 -7.61
C ILE A 72 5.72 -6.80 -7.96
N PHE A 73 5.77 -5.92 -6.94
CA PHE A 73 5.95 -4.49 -7.13
C PHE A 73 7.23 -4.18 -7.91
N GLN A 74 8.36 -4.79 -7.53
CA GLN A 74 9.62 -4.57 -8.23
C GLN A 74 9.56 -5.05 -9.69
N SER A 75 8.96 -6.22 -9.94
CA SER A 75 8.78 -6.75 -11.30
C SER A 75 7.92 -5.83 -12.16
N LEU A 76 6.80 -5.34 -11.63
CA LEU A 76 5.93 -4.38 -12.32
C LEU A 76 6.64 -3.05 -12.58
N TYR A 77 7.38 -2.55 -11.60
CA TYR A 77 8.15 -1.31 -11.73
C TYR A 77 9.19 -1.42 -12.86
N ASN A 78 9.95 -2.51 -12.90
CA ASN A 78 10.95 -2.75 -13.94
C ASN A 78 10.30 -2.85 -15.32
N LEU A 79 9.19 -3.60 -15.45
CA LEU A 79 8.45 -3.70 -16.71
C LEU A 79 7.96 -2.34 -17.19
N LEU A 80 7.39 -1.54 -16.28
CA LEU A 80 6.94 -0.19 -16.62
C LEU A 80 8.11 0.68 -17.08
N GLN A 81 9.25 0.61 -16.40
CA GLN A 81 10.45 1.33 -16.79
C GLN A 81 10.94 0.91 -18.19
N GLU A 82 11.05 -0.39 -18.46
CA GLU A 82 11.42 -0.93 -19.78
C GLU A 82 10.43 -0.49 -20.86
N SER A 83 9.12 -0.48 -20.56
CA SER A 83 8.10 -0.01 -21.50
C SER A 83 8.28 1.47 -21.84
N LEU A 84 8.62 2.31 -20.86
CA LEU A 84 8.88 3.74 -21.08
C LEU A 84 10.18 3.99 -21.83
N GLU A 85 11.22 3.18 -21.56
CA GLU A 85 12.51 3.26 -22.26
C GLU A 85 12.39 2.77 -23.71
N SER A 86 11.64 1.69 -23.97
CA SER A 86 11.41 1.15 -25.33
C SER A 86 10.60 2.09 -26.24
N ILE A 87 9.72 2.94 -25.68
CA ILE A 87 9.03 3.98 -26.45
C ILE A 87 10.03 4.98 -27.08
N ASN A 88 11.18 5.20 -26.45
CA ASN A 88 12.24 6.07 -27.01
C ASN A 88 13.09 5.37 -28.09
N GLU A 89 13.17 4.04 -28.07
CA GLU A 89 13.88 3.21 -29.06
C GLU A 89 12.90 2.54 -30.04
N LYS A 90 12.41 3.33 -31.01
CA LYS A 90 11.68 2.95 -32.24
C LYS A 90 11.31 1.45 -32.44
N ASN A 91 10.00 1.18 -32.31
CA ASN A 91 9.22 -0.01 -32.70
C ASN A 91 9.32 -1.24 -31.76
N VAL A 92 8.20 -1.66 -31.16
CA VAL A 92 7.28 -2.70 -31.68
C VAL A 92 6.33 -3.12 -30.56
N ASP A 93 5.04 -3.13 -30.92
CA ASP A 93 3.90 -3.86 -30.37
C ASP A 93 4.21 -5.24 -29.75
N LEU A 94 4.89 -5.29 -28.60
CA LEU A 94 4.85 -6.45 -27.72
C LEU A 94 3.80 -6.20 -26.67
N ASN A 95 2.70 -6.92 -26.84
CA ASN A 95 1.45 -6.85 -26.11
C ASN A 95 1.72 -6.84 -24.59
N PHE A 96 1.73 -5.66 -24.00
CA PHE A 96 1.94 -5.39 -22.57
C PHE A 96 1.14 -6.35 -21.67
N GLU A 97 -0.06 -6.71 -22.11
CA GLU A 97 -0.96 -7.66 -21.47
C GLU A 97 -0.41 -9.10 -21.35
N GLU A 98 0.35 -9.60 -22.33
CA GLU A 98 0.95 -10.95 -22.25
C GLU A 98 2.07 -11.02 -21.21
N HIS A 99 2.84 -9.95 -21.09
CA HIS A 99 3.91 -9.85 -20.09
C HIS A 99 3.34 -9.67 -18.68
N LEU A 100 2.28 -8.87 -18.51
CA LEU A 100 1.57 -8.74 -17.23
C LEU A 100 1.06 -10.10 -16.72
N ASN A 101 0.44 -10.89 -17.59
CA ASN A 101 -0.07 -12.22 -17.25
C ASN A 101 1.02 -13.23 -16.88
N THR A 102 2.27 -12.97 -17.24
CA THR A 102 3.41 -13.82 -16.86
C THR A 102 3.91 -13.48 -15.45
N ILE A 103 3.85 -12.22 -15.04
CA ILE A 103 4.32 -11.73 -13.74
C ILE A 103 3.28 -11.97 -12.63
N LEU A 104 1.98 -11.94 -12.97
CA LEU A 104 0.88 -12.08 -12.01
C LEU A 104 0.44 -13.54 -11.72
N LYS A 105 1.19 -14.54 -12.20
CA LYS A 105 0.94 -15.97 -11.92
C LYS A 105 1.67 -16.45 -10.68
#